data_AF-A0A7L0MW96-F1
#
_entry.id   AF-A0A7L0MW96-F1
#
_cell.length_a   1.000
_cell.length_b   1.000
_cell.length_c   1.000
_cell.angle_alpha   90.00
_cell.angle_beta   90.00
_cell.angle_gamma   90.00
#
_symmetry.space_group_name_H-M   'P 1'
#
loop_
_entity.id
_entity.type
_entity.pdbx_description
1 polymer ?
#
loop_
_entity_poly.entity_id
_entity_poly.type
_entity_poly.pdbx_seq_one_letter_code
_entity_poly.pdbx_strand_id
1 'polypeptide(L)'
;REMSMLVASEDSSYMPARVVVLGGDSPATIRTELNAVTILPSDSRVILLENMSRFWPIIQIRVKRCQQGGIDTRVRGIEVLGPKPTFWPVFKEKLCQRTFLSCAARAHAWCQEICWDRGRLLQLFGRLNRALRHEQGFAERFLPEDEAARALGRTCWEALVTPVVQSITSPDPDGVSPLAWLLSEYLESVEPPRRATRPASVFGSRVRRLTQLLVHVDPGGREPEETRGPACGALLSLVLSLGRWEGGEEQGGAGQACKSSILWCISQCWRGVVQQQVQRFLEAAGQAPDLVERYCRVYQRLRSATEELFGQQAAFALALGQGFAGALLQLSFLTALHVSEQFARYLDRQIQELHRAAGSTGQLQQILEPFVVFSGLELAHSFEHFYRHYLADRLLVQGPSWLEGAIVEQIGLCFPSRFPQAMLSNLAESEELQQQFRLYQLQEQDRQLLELD
;
A
#
# COMPACT_ATOMS: atom_id res chain seq x y z
N ARG A 1 47.56 -2.48 0.79
CA ARG A 1 46.70 -1.31 1.17
C ARG A 1 47.32 -0.72 2.41
N GLU A 2 47.47 0.60 2.46
CA GLU A 2 48.35 1.24 3.44
C GLU A 2 47.73 2.53 3.96
N MET A 3 47.93 2.80 5.25
CA MET A 3 47.67 4.09 5.87
C MET A 3 48.99 4.63 6.42
N SER A 4 49.39 5.82 6.02
CA SER A 4 50.64 6.45 6.44
C SER A 4 50.42 7.84 7.06
N MET A 5 51.30 8.20 7.98
CA MET A 5 51.37 9.52 8.62
C MET A 5 52.56 10.29 8.05
N LEU A 6 52.33 11.53 7.65
CA LEU A 6 53.37 12.45 7.21
C LEU A 6 53.87 13.28 8.41
N VAL A 7 55.18 13.29 8.58
CA VAL A 7 55.89 13.98 9.65
C VAL A 7 57.07 14.74 9.03
N ALA A 8 57.61 15.74 9.72
CA ALA A 8 58.77 16.46 9.23
C ALA A 8 59.80 16.60 10.34
N SER A 9 61.07 16.33 10.02
CA SER A 9 62.19 16.50 10.93
C SER A 9 62.35 17.95 11.41
N GLU A 10 61.93 18.92 10.59
CA GLU A 10 61.86 20.35 10.91
C GLU A 10 60.99 20.66 12.13
N ASP A 11 60.03 19.78 12.46
CA ASP A 11 59.13 19.98 13.60
C ASP A 11 59.82 19.68 14.94
N SER A 12 61.04 19.13 14.95
CA SER A 12 61.88 18.92 16.14
C SER A 12 61.12 18.29 17.32
N SER A 13 60.96 19.00 18.45
CA SER A 13 60.25 18.52 19.64
C SER A 13 58.74 18.30 19.42
N TYR A 14 58.15 18.93 18.39
CA TYR A 14 56.75 18.74 18.02
C TYR A 14 56.53 17.47 17.18
N MET A 15 57.59 16.76 16.80
CA MET A 15 57.47 15.54 16.02
C MET A 15 57.01 14.38 16.92
N PRO A 16 56.03 13.55 16.50
CA PRO A 16 55.64 12.36 17.25
C PRO A 16 56.81 11.35 17.26
N ALA A 17 57.02 10.68 18.40
CA ALA A 17 58.06 9.66 18.58
C ALA A 17 57.48 8.25 18.75
N ARG A 18 56.29 8.15 19.35
CA ARG A 18 55.58 6.87 19.50
C ARG A 18 54.09 7.05 19.27
N VAL A 19 53.54 6.26 18.37
CA VAL A 19 52.13 6.29 17.98
C VAL A 19 51.54 4.91 18.15
N VAL A 20 50.32 4.82 18.70
CA VAL A 20 49.57 3.58 18.81
C VAL A 20 48.26 3.74 18.04
N VAL A 21 47.96 2.78 17.18
CA VAL A 21 46.76 2.75 16.35
C VAL A 21 45.80 1.72 16.93
N LEU A 22 44.57 2.15 17.22
CA LEU A 22 43.52 1.32 17.80
C LEU A 22 42.34 1.20 16.85
N GLY A 23 41.64 0.07 16.89
CA GLY A 23 40.44 -0.23 16.11
C GLY A 23 39.24 -0.53 17.00
N GLY A 24 38.06 -0.08 16.57
CA GLY A 24 36.79 -0.39 17.23
C GLY A 24 35.59 -0.23 16.30
N ASP A 25 34.46 -0.82 16.71
CA ASP A 25 33.19 -0.77 15.97
C ASP A 25 32.36 0.49 16.31
N SER A 26 32.65 1.16 17.44
CA SER A 26 32.01 2.39 17.90
C SER A 26 33.01 3.22 18.71
N PRO A 27 32.84 4.55 18.86
CA PRO A 27 33.79 5.40 19.59
C PRO A 27 33.96 4.98 21.06
N ALA A 28 32.95 4.34 21.66
CA ALA A 28 32.98 3.82 23.02
C ALA A 28 33.73 2.46 23.16
N THR A 29 33.91 1.73 22.05
CA THR A 29 34.46 0.35 22.05
C THR A 29 35.86 0.24 21.43
N ILE A 30 36.57 1.35 21.23
CA ILE A 30 37.93 1.37 20.69
C ILE A 30 38.92 0.85 21.75
N ARG A 31 39.14 -0.47 21.75
CA ARG A 31 40.05 -1.16 22.68
C ARG A 31 41.09 -2.04 22.01
N THR A 32 40.91 -2.37 20.73
CA THR A 32 41.80 -3.32 20.04
C THR A 32 43.03 -2.58 19.52
N GLU A 33 44.22 -2.87 20.03
CA GLU A 33 45.47 -2.35 19.49
C GLU A 33 45.79 -3.03 18.16
N LEU A 34 45.86 -2.22 17.09
CA LEU A 34 46.12 -2.69 15.73
C LEU A 34 47.60 -2.65 15.41
N ASN A 35 48.28 -1.58 15.82
CA ASN A 35 49.72 -1.42 15.62
C ASN A 35 50.31 -0.40 16.59
N ALA A 36 51.60 -0.54 16.92
CA ALA A 36 52.37 0.42 17.68
C ALA A 36 53.65 0.76 16.92
N VAL A 37 53.77 2.04 16.52
CA VAL A 37 54.82 2.52 15.62
C VAL A 37 55.74 3.47 16.35
N THR A 38 57.04 3.26 16.18
CA THR A 38 58.09 4.17 16.66
C THR A 38 58.58 5.00 15.49
N ILE A 39 58.63 6.32 15.67
CA ILE A 39 58.96 7.29 14.63
C ILE A 39 60.34 7.85 14.92
N LEU A 40 61.23 7.80 13.94
CA LEU A 40 62.58 8.34 14.04
C LEU A 40 62.61 9.83 13.67
N PRO A 41 63.56 10.63 14.21
CA PRO A 41 63.67 12.06 13.90
C PRO A 41 63.95 12.37 12.42
N SER A 42 64.48 11.40 11.67
CA SER A 42 64.77 11.51 10.24
C SER A 42 63.59 11.11 9.34
N ASP A 43 62.52 10.57 9.92
CA ASP A 43 61.38 10.08 9.13
C ASP A 43 60.58 11.23 8.55
N SER A 44 60.09 11.04 7.32
CA SER A 44 59.18 11.98 6.65
C SER A 44 57.80 11.36 6.36
N ARG A 45 57.75 10.03 6.21
CA ARG A 45 56.54 9.27 5.96
C ARG A 45 56.60 7.95 6.73
N VAL A 46 55.62 7.72 7.59
CA VAL A 46 55.59 6.55 8.48
C VAL A 46 54.34 5.72 8.22
N ILE A 47 54.52 4.42 8.02
CA ILE A 47 53.41 3.49 7.80
C ILE A 47 52.75 3.16 9.14
N LEU A 48 51.46 3.47 9.27
CA LEU A 48 50.67 3.20 10.46
C LEU A 48 50.00 1.83 10.41
N LEU A 49 49.39 1.49 9.27
CA LEU A 49 48.71 0.21 9.06
C LEU A 49 49.01 -0.27 7.65
N GLU A 50 49.28 -1.57 7.50
CA GLU A 50 49.52 -2.20 6.22
C GLU A 50 48.78 -3.53 6.13
N ASN A 51 48.15 -3.79 4.98
CA ASN A 51 47.54 -5.08 4.61
C ASN A 51 46.58 -5.66 5.67
N MET A 52 45.78 -4.79 6.27
CA MET A 52 44.75 -5.17 7.24
C MET A 52 43.73 -6.14 6.62
N SER A 53 43.51 -7.28 7.27
CA SER A 53 42.56 -8.33 6.86
C SER A 53 41.16 -8.16 7.44
N ARG A 54 41.05 -7.46 8.57
CA ARG A 54 39.78 -7.14 9.24
C ARG A 54 39.39 -5.68 8.98
N PHE A 55 38.11 -5.46 8.71
CA PHE A 55 37.52 -4.13 8.64
C PHE A 55 37.34 -3.53 10.03
N TRP A 56 37.73 -2.26 10.18
CA TRP A 56 37.59 -1.48 11.40
C TRP A 56 36.84 -0.18 11.07
N PRO A 57 35.58 -0.02 11.52
CA PRO A 57 34.79 1.17 11.22
C PRO A 57 35.41 2.46 11.73
N ILE A 58 36.07 2.40 12.90
CA ILE A 58 36.75 3.54 13.50
C ILE A 58 38.19 3.15 13.81
N ILE A 59 39.11 3.96 13.32
CA ILE A 59 40.54 3.86 13.59
C ILE A 59 40.95 5.09 14.40
N GLN A 60 41.48 4.86 15.59
CA GLN A 60 41.98 5.93 16.45
C GLN A 60 43.51 5.91 16.49
N ILE A 61 44.12 7.01 16.07
CA ILE A 61 45.56 7.24 16.16
C ILE A 61 45.83 7.97 17.47
N ARG A 62 46.59 7.35 18.37
CA ARG A 62 47.01 7.95 19.66
C ARG A 62 48.49 8.21 19.65
N VAL A 63 48.89 9.48 19.63
CA VAL A 63 50.29 9.84 19.89
C VAL A 63 50.54 9.67 21.39
N LYS A 64 51.52 8.83 21.73
CA LYS A 64 51.87 8.50 23.11
C LYS A 64 53.05 9.31 23.63
N ARG A 65 53.98 9.69 22.75
CA ARG A 65 55.18 10.46 23.06
C ARG A 65 55.61 11.30 21.86
N CYS A 66 56.16 12.47 22.13
CA CYS A 66 56.83 13.34 21.17
C CYS A 66 58.35 13.20 21.30
N GLN A 67 59.08 13.67 20.29
CA GLN A 67 60.53 13.78 20.33
C GLN A 67 60.98 14.76 21.41
N GLN A 68 62.14 14.50 22.01
CA GLN A 68 62.79 15.38 22.99
C GLN A 68 61.88 15.79 24.19
N GLY A 69 60.85 14.99 24.50
CA GLY A 69 59.92 15.29 25.60
C GLY A 69 58.95 16.44 25.30
N GLY A 70 58.71 16.76 24.02
CA GLY A 70 57.73 17.77 23.63
C GLY A 70 56.33 17.50 24.20
N ILE A 71 55.63 18.57 24.54
CA ILE A 71 54.28 18.54 25.11
C ILE A 71 53.17 18.59 24.04
N ASP A 72 53.53 18.97 22.80
CA ASP A 72 52.64 19.12 21.66
C ASP A 72 53.13 18.29 20.47
N THR A 73 52.22 17.98 19.54
CA THR A 73 52.50 17.20 18.33
C THR A 73 52.04 17.90 17.07
N ARG A 74 52.86 17.91 16.02
CA ARG A 74 52.48 18.33 14.67
C ARG A 74 52.50 17.13 13.72
N VAL A 75 51.35 16.85 13.12
CA VAL A 75 51.19 15.85 12.05
C VAL A 75 50.92 16.61 10.76
N ARG A 76 51.77 16.41 9.75
CA ARG A 76 51.70 17.16 8.48
C ARG A 76 50.57 16.67 7.58
N GLY A 77 50.19 15.40 7.71
CA GLY A 77 49.09 14.81 6.96
C GLY A 77 48.91 13.33 7.25
N ILE A 78 47.81 12.79 6.77
CA ILE A 78 47.51 11.36 6.77
C ILE A 78 47.17 10.97 5.34
N GLU A 79 47.85 9.96 4.83
CA GLU A 79 47.62 9.41 3.49
C GLU A 79 47.03 8.01 3.61
N VAL A 80 46.05 7.71 2.76
CA VAL A 80 45.43 6.38 2.69
C VAL A 80 45.52 5.87 1.26
N LEU A 81 46.35 4.85 1.06
CA LEU A 81 46.47 4.13 -0.20
C LEU A 81 45.47 2.96 -0.22
N GLY A 82 44.26 3.29 -0.67
CA GLY A 82 43.18 2.35 -0.97
C GLY A 82 43.16 1.91 -2.44
N PRO A 83 42.32 0.91 -2.80
CA PRO A 83 42.05 0.63 -4.20
C PRO A 83 41.47 1.88 -4.87
N LYS A 84 41.94 2.22 -6.08
CA LYS A 84 41.38 3.35 -6.84
C LYS A 84 39.87 3.13 -7.04
N PRO A 85 39.02 4.17 -6.86
CA PRO A 85 37.57 4.08 -7.04
C PRO A 85 37.14 3.69 -8.48
N THR A 86 38.06 3.69 -9.44
CA THR A 86 37.82 3.27 -10.84
C THR A 86 37.45 1.78 -11.01
N PHE A 87 37.61 0.94 -9.98
CA PHE A 87 37.20 -0.48 -10.02
C PHE A 87 35.71 -0.72 -9.71
N TRP A 88 34.98 0.32 -9.34
CA TRP A 88 33.59 0.18 -8.91
C TRP A 88 32.66 -0.47 -9.95
N PRO A 89 32.71 -0.15 -11.27
CA PRO A 89 31.81 -0.78 -12.24
C PRO A 89 31.94 -2.32 -12.30
N VAL A 90 33.18 -2.84 -12.26
CA VAL A 90 33.46 -4.28 -12.27
C VAL A 90 33.11 -4.93 -10.94
N PHE A 91 33.43 -4.27 -9.83
CA PHE A 91 33.10 -4.78 -8.50
C PHE A 91 31.59 -4.76 -8.22
N LYS A 92 30.87 -3.73 -8.70
CA LYS A 92 29.42 -3.60 -8.65
C LYS A 92 28.74 -4.79 -9.31
N GLU A 93 29.13 -5.12 -10.54
CA GLU A 93 28.53 -6.24 -11.27
C GLU A 93 28.75 -7.57 -10.54
N LYS A 94 29.96 -7.84 -10.05
CA LYS A 94 30.27 -9.07 -9.32
C LYS A 94 29.59 -9.15 -7.96
N LEU A 95 29.49 -8.03 -7.25
CA LEU A 95 28.77 -7.94 -5.98
C LEU A 95 27.27 -8.16 -6.19
N CYS A 96 26.66 -7.50 -7.19
CA CYS A 96 25.27 -7.70 -7.57
C CYS A 96 25.01 -9.15 -8.00
N GLN A 97 25.86 -9.75 -8.84
CA GLN A 97 25.74 -11.17 -9.25
C GLN A 97 25.78 -12.12 -8.03
N ARG A 98 26.74 -11.94 -7.12
CA ARG A 98 26.84 -12.77 -5.91
C ARG A 98 25.61 -12.60 -5.02
N THR A 99 25.17 -11.36 -4.82
CA THR A 99 24.03 -11.04 -3.96
C THR A 99 22.74 -11.58 -4.57
N PHE A 100 22.57 -11.45 -5.89
CA PHE A 100 21.48 -12.03 -6.66
C PHE A 100 21.41 -13.53 -6.45
N LEU A 101 22.50 -14.27 -6.67
CA LEU A 101 22.52 -15.73 -6.50
C LEU A 101 22.19 -16.15 -5.06
N SER A 102 22.74 -15.44 -4.07
CA SER A 102 22.44 -15.71 -2.65
C SER A 102 20.99 -15.41 -2.29
N CYS A 103 20.42 -14.32 -2.80
CA CYS A 103 19.02 -13.95 -2.60
C CYS A 103 18.07 -14.92 -3.32
N ALA A 104 18.36 -15.29 -4.57
CA ALA A 104 17.57 -16.22 -5.35
C ALA A 104 17.54 -17.61 -4.72
N ALA A 105 18.69 -18.11 -4.23
CA ALA A 105 18.75 -19.38 -3.52
C ALA A 105 17.92 -19.35 -2.22
N ARG A 106 17.99 -18.24 -1.46
CA ARG A 106 17.15 -18.02 -0.26
C ARG A 106 15.67 -17.98 -0.61
N ALA A 107 15.29 -17.22 -1.64
CA ALA A 107 13.92 -17.12 -2.12
C ALA A 107 13.37 -18.50 -2.49
N HIS A 108 14.11 -19.26 -3.30
CA HIS A 108 13.67 -20.59 -3.73
C HIS A 108 13.47 -21.54 -2.56
N ALA A 109 14.40 -21.57 -1.60
CA ALA A 109 14.27 -22.40 -0.40
C ALA A 109 13.07 -22.00 0.46
N TRP A 110 12.82 -20.70 0.65
CA TRP A 110 11.67 -20.23 1.43
C TRP A 110 10.34 -20.48 0.73
N CYS A 111 10.26 -20.28 -0.59
CA CYS A 111 9.07 -20.60 -1.38
C CYS A 111 8.72 -22.08 -1.27
N GLN A 112 9.70 -22.94 -1.43
CA GLN A 112 9.55 -24.38 -1.24
C GLN A 112 9.04 -24.73 0.17
N GLU A 113 9.63 -24.16 1.22
CA GLU A 113 9.15 -24.36 2.60
C GLU A 113 7.69 -23.94 2.81
N ILE A 114 7.24 -22.87 2.15
CA ILE A 114 5.87 -22.37 2.24
C ILE A 114 4.89 -23.26 1.46
N CYS A 115 5.30 -23.76 0.30
CA CYS A 115 4.52 -24.72 -0.47
C CYS A 115 4.27 -26.01 0.33
N TRP A 116 5.25 -26.45 1.13
CA TRP A 116 5.07 -27.62 2.01
C TRP A 116 4.28 -27.33 3.29
N ASP A 117 4.42 -26.15 3.87
CA ASP A 117 3.75 -25.78 5.11
C ASP A 117 3.35 -24.29 5.10
N ARG A 118 2.07 -24.05 4.81
CA ARG A 118 1.46 -22.71 4.74
C ARG A 118 1.60 -21.94 6.06
N GLY A 119 1.72 -22.63 7.20
CA GLY A 119 1.93 -22.02 8.51
C GLY A 119 3.28 -21.31 8.65
N ARG A 120 4.27 -21.65 7.81
CA ARG A 120 5.59 -21.01 7.79
C ARG A 120 5.59 -19.63 7.13
N LEU A 121 4.52 -19.26 6.43
CA LEU A 121 4.39 -17.93 5.82
C LEU A 121 4.53 -16.81 6.86
N LEU A 122 4.04 -17.00 8.09
CA LEU A 122 4.24 -16.04 9.17
C LEU A 122 5.70 -15.93 9.64
N GLN A 123 6.50 -16.98 9.49
CA GLN A 123 7.94 -16.95 9.81
C GLN A 123 8.74 -16.23 8.73
N LEU A 124 8.25 -16.23 7.48
CA LEU A 124 8.88 -15.52 6.37
C LEU A 124 9.05 -14.04 6.69
N PHE A 125 8.08 -13.39 7.35
CA PHE A 125 8.21 -11.99 7.78
C PHE A 125 9.51 -11.73 8.55
N GLY A 126 9.81 -12.57 9.55
CA GLY A 126 11.01 -12.40 10.38
C GLY A 126 12.30 -12.67 9.60
N ARG A 127 12.30 -13.65 8.71
CA ARG A 127 13.46 -14.01 7.88
C ARG A 127 13.73 -12.96 6.81
N LEU A 128 12.70 -12.50 6.12
CA LEU A 128 12.76 -11.49 5.07
C LEU A 128 13.26 -10.15 5.63
N ASN A 129 12.67 -9.67 6.72
CA ASN A 129 13.06 -8.40 7.34
C ASN A 129 14.52 -8.44 7.84
N ARG A 130 14.98 -9.57 8.40
CA ARG A 130 16.39 -9.76 8.79
C ARG A 130 17.32 -9.74 7.58
N ALA A 131 16.95 -10.42 6.49
CA ALA A 131 17.75 -10.45 5.27
C ALA A 131 17.86 -9.05 4.65
N LEU A 132 16.76 -8.33 4.51
CA LEU A 132 16.75 -6.98 3.95
C LEU A 132 17.56 -6.00 4.80
N ARG A 133 17.42 -6.03 6.13
CA ARG A 133 18.23 -5.20 7.05
C ARG A 133 19.72 -5.53 6.99
N HIS A 134 20.06 -6.80 6.78
CA HIS A 134 21.45 -7.22 6.63
C HIS A 134 22.06 -6.62 5.36
N GLU A 135 21.37 -6.71 4.22
CA GLU A 135 21.84 -6.14 2.96
C GLU A 135 21.87 -4.61 3.01
N GLN A 136 20.88 -3.97 3.63
CA GLN A 136 20.85 -2.51 3.81
C GLN A 136 21.99 -2.04 4.72
N GLY A 137 22.19 -2.69 5.87
CA GLY A 137 23.30 -2.37 6.77
C GLY A 137 24.66 -2.69 6.15
N PHE A 138 24.75 -3.61 5.19
CA PHE A 138 25.96 -3.78 4.40
C PHE A 138 26.16 -2.62 3.43
N ALA A 139 25.12 -2.23 2.70
CA ALA A 139 25.16 -1.13 1.75
C ALA A 139 25.61 0.19 2.42
N GLU A 140 24.99 0.57 3.54
CA GLU A 140 25.28 1.81 4.27
C GLU A 140 26.70 1.88 4.86
N ARG A 141 27.31 0.72 5.17
CA ARG A 141 28.63 0.67 5.83
C ARG A 141 29.80 0.47 4.88
N PHE A 142 29.57 -0.19 3.74
CA PHE A 142 30.66 -0.67 2.88
C PHE A 142 30.63 -0.07 1.48
N LEU A 143 29.53 0.54 1.05
CA LEU A 143 29.44 1.13 -0.29
C LEU A 143 29.74 2.64 -0.24
N PRO A 144 30.63 3.14 -1.11
CA PRO A 144 31.05 4.54 -1.08
C PRO A 144 30.01 5.49 -1.71
N GLU A 145 29.08 4.99 -2.52
CA GLU A 145 28.11 5.79 -3.28
C GLU A 145 26.66 5.36 -2.97
N ASP A 146 25.74 6.32 -2.87
CA ASP A 146 24.31 6.03 -2.69
C ASP A 146 23.69 5.30 -3.89
N GLU A 147 24.24 5.52 -5.09
CA GLU A 147 23.84 4.77 -6.29
C GLU A 147 24.18 3.29 -6.20
N ALA A 148 25.32 2.97 -5.56
CA ALA A 148 25.73 1.60 -5.31
C ALA A 148 24.78 0.90 -4.34
N ALA A 149 24.43 1.58 -3.24
CA ALA A 149 23.48 1.09 -2.25
C ALA A 149 22.10 0.84 -2.87
N ARG A 150 21.61 1.79 -3.68
CA ARG A 150 20.34 1.64 -4.42
C ARG A 150 20.38 0.52 -5.46
N ALA A 151 21.51 0.31 -6.14
CA ALA A 151 21.65 -0.80 -7.09
C ALA A 151 21.62 -2.16 -6.39
N LEU A 152 22.35 -2.31 -5.27
CA LEU A 152 22.34 -3.54 -4.48
C LEU A 152 20.95 -3.80 -3.87
N GLY A 153 20.29 -2.76 -3.36
CA GLY A 153 18.92 -2.82 -2.85
C GLY A 153 17.93 -3.32 -3.91
N ARG A 154 18.00 -2.78 -5.13
CA ARG A 154 17.20 -3.25 -6.28
C ARG A 154 17.47 -4.71 -6.62
N THR A 155 18.74 -5.12 -6.74
CA THR A 155 19.09 -6.51 -7.03
C THR A 155 18.59 -7.46 -5.94
N CYS A 156 18.71 -7.09 -4.66
CA CYS A 156 18.17 -7.88 -3.55
C CYS A 156 16.64 -7.98 -3.64
N TRP A 157 15.97 -6.87 -3.94
CA TRP A 157 14.51 -6.83 -4.09
C TRP A 157 14.02 -7.73 -5.22
N GLU A 158 14.61 -7.62 -6.41
CA GLU A 158 14.27 -8.42 -7.60
C GLU A 158 14.56 -9.91 -7.40
N ALA A 159 15.68 -10.24 -6.74
CA ALA A 159 16.09 -11.63 -6.52
C ALA A 159 15.41 -12.31 -5.33
N LEU A 160 14.97 -11.54 -4.32
CA LEU A 160 14.43 -12.07 -3.07
C LEU A 160 12.92 -11.86 -2.97
N VAL A 161 12.45 -10.62 -3.12
CA VAL A 161 11.08 -10.25 -2.78
C VAL A 161 10.13 -10.55 -3.92
N THR A 162 10.47 -10.15 -5.14
CA THR A 162 9.64 -10.44 -6.33
C THR A 162 9.27 -11.92 -6.46
N PRO A 163 10.22 -12.89 -6.45
CA PRO A 163 9.88 -14.31 -6.59
C PRO A 163 9.12 -14.87 -5.38
N VAL A 164 9.39 -14.37 -4.17
CA VAL A 164 8.64 -14.76 -2.98
C VAL A 164 7.19 -14.29 -3.07
N VAL A 165 6.96 -13.02 -3.44
CA VAL A 165 5.60 -12.48 -3.59
C VAL A 165 4.85 -13.23 -4.70
N GLN A 166 5.50 -13.48 -5.84
CA GLN A 166 4.90 -14.26 -6.92
C GLN A 166 4.51 -15.66 -6.46
N SER A 167 5.37 -16.34 -5.70
CA SER A 167 5.09 -17.70 -5.21
C SER A 167 3.97 -17.75 -4.15
N ILE A 168 3.87 -16.76 -3.26
CA ILE A 168 2.80 -16.74 -2.24
C ILE A 168 1.46 -16.24 -2.80
N THR A 169 1.46 -15.55 -3.94
CA THR A 169 0.25 -15.02 -4.59
C THR A 169 -0.25 -15.92 -5.72
N SER A 170 0.60 -16.75 -6.32
CA SER A 170 0.19 -17.75 -7.31
C SER A 170 -0.66 -18.86 -6.68
N PRO A 171 -1.76 -19.29 -7.32
CA PRO A 171 -2.58 -20.38 -6.82
C PRO A 171 -1.85 -21.73 -6.89
N ASP A 172 -1.98 -22.51 -5.82
CA ASP A 172 -1.56 -23.93 -5.76
C ASP A 172 -2.45 -24.80 -6.68
N PRO A 173 -2.15 -26.09 -6.90
CA PRO A 173 -3.06 -27.03 -7.60
C PRO A 173 -4.49 -27.06 -7.02
N ASP A 174 -4.66 -26.72 -5.74
CA ASP A 174 -5.97 -26.58 -5.08
C ASP A 174 -6.69 -25.25 -5.42
N GLY A 175 -6.10 -24.40 -6.26
CA GLY A 175 -6.66 -23.11 -6.68
C GLY A 175 -6.53 -21.97 -5.66
N VAL A 176 -6.01 -22.23 -4.46
CA VAL A 176 -5.84 -21.22 -3.39
C VAL A 176 -4.35 -20.93 -3.19
N SER A 177 -3.96 -19.67 -3.26
CA SER A 177 -2.57 -19.26 -2.98
C SER A 177 -2.27 -19.28 -1.47
N PRO A 178 -1.01 -19.47 -1.04
CA PRO A 178 -0.64 -19.45 0.37
C PRO A 178 -1.05 -18.15 1.09
N LEU A 179 -0.95 -17.00 0.40
CA LEU A 179 -1.40 -15.72 0.92
C LEU A 179 -2.93 -15.62 0.99
N ALA A 180 -3.65 -16.12 -0.03
CA ALA A 180 -5.11 -16.16 0.00
C ALA A 180 -5.62 -17.01 1.16
N TRP A 181 -5.02 -18.18 1.38
CA TRP A 181 -5.36 -19.04 2.53
C TRP A 181 -5.19 -18.31 3.87
N LEU A 182 -4.06 -17.63 4.06
CA LEU A 182 -3.79 -16.89 5.30
C LEU A 182 -4.75 -15.71 5.52
N LEU A 183 -5.15 -15.03 4.44
CA LEU A 183 -6.11 -13.94 4.50
C LEU A 183 -7.53 -14.45 4.80
N SER A 184 -7.93 -15.58 4.24
CA SER A 184 -9.21 -16.24 4.57
C SER A 184 -9.25 -16.67 6.03
N GLU A 185 -8.18 -17.31 6.55
CA GLU A 185 -8.04 -17.66 7.97
C GLU A 185 -8.11 -16.42 8.88
N TYR A 186 -7.53 -15.29 8.46
CA TYR A 186 -7.66 -14.03 9.18
C TYR A 186 -9.11 -13.59 9.27
N LEU A 187 -9.84 -13.59 8.15
CA LEU A 187 -11.24 -13.19 8.11
C LEU A 187 -12.12 -14.08 8.98
N GLU A 188 -11.92 -15.41 8.93
CA GLU A 188 -12.62 -16.38 9.76
C GLU A 188 -12.32 -16.21 11.26
N SER A 189 -11.08 -15.83 11.61
CA SER A 189 -10.69 -15.57 13.01
C SER A 189 -11.33 -14.30 13.61
N VAL A 190 -11.76 -13.37 12.75
CA VAL A 190 -12.42 -12.11 13.14
C VAL A 190 -13.93 -12.30 13.34
N GLU A 191 -14.52 -13.41 12.84
CA GLU A 191 -15.96 -13.68 12.96
C GLU A 191 -16.38 -14.09 14.40
N PRO A 192 -17.46 -13.51 14.96
CA PRO A 192 -18.04 -13.98 16.23
C PRO A 192 -18.79 -15.31 16.00
N PRO A 193 -18.64 -16.35 16.86
CA PRO A 193 -18.41 -16.29 18.31
C PRO A 193 -16.96 -16.49 18.78
N ARG A 194 -15.97 -16.60 17.88
CA ARG A 194 -14.58 -17.01 18.22
C ARG A 194 -13.70 -15.88 18.80
N ARG A 195 -14.29 -14.82 19.37
CA ARG A 195 -13.51 -13.72 19.93
C ARG A 195 -12.84 -14.12 21.25
N ALA A 196 -11.52 -13.93 21.26
CA ALA A 196 -10.63 -13.73 22.40
C ALA A 196 -9.98 -14.97 23.07
N THR A 197 -9.41 -15.88 22.29
CA THR A 197 -8.27 -16.68 22.78
C THR A 197 -6.96 -15.93 22.45
N ARG A 198 -6.04 -15.74 23.42
CA ARG A 198 -4.73 -15.06 23.21
C ARG A 198 -3.99 -15.47 21.91
N PRO A 199 -4.03 -16.73 21.44
CA PRO A 199 -3.43 -17.14 20.17
C PRO A 199 -3.97 -16.39 18.94
N ALA A 200 -5.28 -16.10 18.88
CA ALA A 200 -5.91 -15.42 17.74
C ALA A 200 -5.47 -13.96 17.59
N SER A 201 -5.29 -13.24 18.72
CA SER A 201 -4.77 -11.87 18.70
C SER A 201 -3.30 -11.79 18.26
N VAL A 202 -2.49 -12.79 18.63
CA VAL A 202 -1.08 -12.87 18.22
C VAL A 202 -0.98 -13.20 16.73
N PHE A 203 -1.82 -14.13 16.25
CA PHE A 203 -1.94 -14.45 14.84
C PHE A 203 -2.30 -13.22 14.01
N GLY A 204 -3.40 -12.53 14.33
CA GLY A 204 -3.82 -11.33 13.60
C GLY A 204 -2.78 -10.22 13.57
N SER A 205 -2.04 -10.01 14.67
CA SER A 205 -0.93 -9.05 14.73
C SER A 205 0.25 -9.42 13.82
N ARG A 206 0.52 -10.73 13.63
CA ARG A 206 1.57 -11.20 12.72
C ARG A 206 1.15 -11.06 11.26
N VAL A 207 -0.12 -11.36 10.94
CA VAL A 207 -0.71 -11.17 9.61
C VAL A 207 -0.62 -9.71 9.20
N ARG A 208 -1.10 -8.77 10.02
CA ARG A 208 -1.03 -7.33 9.73
C ARG A 208 0.40 -6.84 9.51
N ARG A 209 1.35 -7.29 10.33
CA ARG A 209 2.77 -6.93 10.15
C ARG A 209 3.35 -7.46 8.84
N LEU A 210 2.96 -8.67 8.45
CA LEU A 210 3.38 -9.26 7.18
C LEU A 210 2.81 -8.50 5.98
N THR A 211 1.51 -8.22 5.96
CA THR A 211 0.88 -7.46 4.87
C THR A 211 1.42 -6.04 4.78
N GLN A 212 1.59 -5.35 5.91
CA GLN A 212 2.19 -4.02 5.94
C GLN A 212 3.61 -4.02 5.37
N LEU A 213 4.44 -5.02 5.69
CA LEU A 213 5.80 -5.12 5.14
C LEU A 213 5.79 -5.41 3.64
N LEU A 214 4.93 -6.32 3.16
CA LEU A 214 4.84 -6.60 1.72
C LEU A 214 4.38 -5.38 0.91
N VAL A 215 3.55 -4.53 1.52
CA VAL A 215 3.00 -3.32 0.89
C VAL A 215 3.94 -2.10 0.99
N HIS A 216 4.72 -1.98 2.09
CA HIS A 216 5.49 -0.76 2.39
C HIS A 216 7.01 -0.94 2.34
N VAL A 217 7.55 -2.12 1.99
CA VAL A 217 9.00 -2.20 1.78
C VAL A 217 9.33 -1.57 0.44
N ASP A 218 9.89 -0.37 0.51
CA ASP A 218 10.33 0.39 -0.65
C ASP A 218 11.83 0.13 -0.92
N PRO A 219 12.26 -0.26 -2.13
CA PRO A 219 13.67 -0.41 -2.48
C PRO A 219 14.41 0.92 -2.76
N GLY A 220 13.84 2.09 -2.50
CA GLY A 220 14.53 3.36 -2.69
C GLY A 220 13.78 4.53 -2.04
N GLY A 221 14.52 5.51 -1.54
CA GLY A 221 13.98 6.60 -0.74
C GLY A 221 12.80 7.38 -1.36
N ARG A 222 12.00 7.89 -0.44
CA ARG A 222 10.85 8.79 -0.58
C ARG A 222 11.15 9.96 -1.54
N GLU A 223 10.44 10.02 -2.66
CA GLU A 223 10.02 11.31 -3.21
C GLU A 223 8.71 11.68 -2.49
N PRO A 224 8.53 12.93 -2.03
CA PRO A 224 7.32 13.33 -1.32
C PRO A 224 6.16 13.47 -2.31
N GLU A 225 5.29 12.48 -2.38
CA GLU A 225 3.96 12.69 -2.96
C GLU A 225 3.16 13.59 -2.01
N GLU A 226 2.92 14.81 -2.49
CA GLU A 226 2.08 15.81 -1.86
C GLU A 226 0.69 15.22 -1.57
N THR A 227 0.31 15.31 -0.31
CA THR A 227 -1.05 15.15 0.18
C THR A 227 -2.05 15.90 -0.71
N ARG A 228 -2.94 15.18 -1.41
CA ARG A 228 -4.19 15.75 -1.93
C ARG A 228 -5.40 14.94 -1.48
N GLY A 229 -6.12 15.53 -0.51
CA GLY A 229 -7.59 15.61 -0.48
C GLY A 229 -8.42 14.34 -0.23
N PRO A 230 -9.68 14.49 0.23
CA PRO A 230 -10.40 13.47 0.98
C PRO A 230 -10.84 12.25 0.15
N ALA A 231 -10.86 11.10 0.83
CA ALA A 231 -10.92 9.74 0.32
C ALA A 231 -12.28 9.24 -0.25
N CYS A 232 -13.22 10.11 -0.62
CA CYS A 232 -14.52 9.66 -1.18
C CYS A 232 -14.65 9.84 -2.70
N GLY A 233 -13.96 10.79 -3.33
CA GLY A 233 -14.00 10.96 -4.79
C GLY A 233 -13.14 9.94 -5.56
N ALA A 234 -12.10 9.40 -4.90
CA ALA A 234 -11.16 8.47 -5.50
C ALA A 234 -11.81 7.11 -5.82
N LEU A 235 -12.70 6.60 -4.96
CA LEU A 235 -13.38 5.32 -5.18
C LEU A 235 -14.22 5.33 -6.46
N LEU A 236 -14.97 6.42 -6.70
CA LEU A 236 -15.73 6.64 -7.94
C LEU A 236 -14.79 6.76 -9.17
N SER A 237 -13.70 7.52 -9.05
CA SER A 237 -12.73 7.69 -10.15
C SER A 237 -11.94 6.42 -10.49
N LEU A 238 -11.64 5.58 -9.50
CA LEU A 238 -10.94 4.32 -9.71
C LEU A 238 -11.89 3.24 -10.26
N VAL A 239 -13.16 3.24 -9.85
CA VAL A 239 -14.18 2.34 -10.41
C VAL A 239 -14.50 2.68 -11.88
N LEU A 240 -14.37 3.96 -12.30
CA LEU A 240 -14.46 4.37 -13.71
C LEU A 240 -13.39 3.72 -14.62
N SER A 241 -12.33 3.12 -14.07
CA SER A 241 -11.30 2.43 -14.86
C SER A 241 -11.65 0.98 -15.23
N LEU A 242 -12.84 0.48 -14.85
CA LEU A 242 -13.30 -0.90 -15.14
C LEU A 242 -13.53 -1.21 -16.64
N GLY A 243 -13.29 -0.27 -17.57
CA GLY A 243 -13.59 -0.45 -19.00
C GLY A 243 -12.46 -0.18 -20.00
N ARG A 244 -11.24 0.17 -19.59
CA ARG A 244 -10.17 0.51 -20.57
C ARG A 244 -8.75 0.36 -20.04
N TRP A 245 -8.21 -0.86 -20.12
CA TRP A 245 -6.76 -1.11 -20.10
C TRP A 245 -6.39 -1.93 -21.34
N GLU A 246 -6.38 -1.29 -22.50
CA GLU A 246 -5.60 -1.77 -23.64
C GLU A 246 -4.37 -0.86 -23.78
N GLY A 247 -3.19 -1.48 -23.64
CA GLY A 247 -1.90 -1.04 -24.16
C GLY A 247 -1.55 0.45 -24.02
N GLY A 248 -0.95 0.83 -22.91
CA GLY A 248 -0.17 2.06 -22.80
C GLY A 248 1.21 1.75 -22.24
N GLU A 249 2.22 1.73 -23.10
CA GLU A 249 3.62 1.69 -22.69
C GLU A 249 3.97 2.98 -21.96
N GLU A 250 4.02 2.95 -20.62
CA GLU A 250 4.65 4.00 -19.84
C GLU A 250 6.16 3.78 -19.79
N GLN A 251 6.89 4.61 -20.54
CA GLN A 251 8.33 4.81 -20.35
C GLN A 251 8.58 5.50 -19.01
N GLY A 252 8.77 4.67 -17.96
CA GLY A 252 9.24 5.08 -16.64
C GLY A 252 10.12 3.96 -16.07
N GLY A 253 11.31 4.30 -15.60
CA GLY A 253 12.43 3.37 -15.36
C GLY A 253 12.09 2.04 -14.70
N ALA A 254 12.77 0.97 -15.13
CA ALA A 254 12.54 -0.45 -14.77
C ALA A 254 12.27 -0.76 -13.28
N GLY A 255 12.70 0.11 -12.35
CA GLY A 255 12.40 -0.02 -10.92
C GLY A 255 10.96 0.33 -10.51
N GLN A 256 10.22 1.13 -11.29
CA GLN A 256 8.82 1.49 -11.01
C GLN A 256 7.84 0.44 -11.58
N ALA A 257 8.17 -0.15 -12.72
CA ALA A 257 7.44 -1.27 -13.32
C ALA A 257 7.42 -2.54 -12.46
N CYS A 258 8.51 -2.83 -11.72
CA CYS A 258 8.56 -3.98 -10.81
C CYS A 258 7.70 -3.77 -9.55
N LYS A 259 7.60 -2.53 -9.03
CA LYS A 259 6.77 -2.19 -7.86
C LYS A 259 5.28 -2.29 -8.17
N SER A 260 4.86 -1.77 -9.33
CA SER A 260 3.47 -1.88 -9.79
C SER A 260 3.07 -3.34 -9.97
N SER A 261 3.97 -4.20 -10.46
CA SER A 261 3.73 -5.64 -10.62
C SER A 261 3.49 -6.37 -9.29
N ILE A 262 4.30 -6.11 -8.24
CA ILE A 262 4.15 -6.79 -6.94
C ILE A 262 2.85 -6.38 -6.24
N LEU A 263 2.59 -5.07 -6.14
CA LEU A 263 1.36 -4.56 -5.54
C LEU A 263 0.12 -5.05 -6.30
N TRP A 264 0.22 -5.15 -7.62
CA TRP A 264 -0.82 -5.75 -8.46
C TRP A 264 -1.03 -7.24 -8.14
N CYS A 265 0.01 -8.04 -7.98
CA CYS A 265 -0.15 -9.47 -7.60
C CYS A 265 -0.85 -9.62 -6.24
N ILE A 266 -0.49 -8.80 -5.25
CA ILE A 266 -1.10 -8.85 -3.92
C ILE A 266 -2.55 -8.34 -3.98
N SER A 267 -2.84 -7.28 -4.74
CA SER A 267 -4.20 -6.76 -4.89
C SER A 267 -5.11 -7.73 -5.65
N GLN A 268 -4.63 -8.41 -6.69
CA GLN A 268 -5.37 -9.48 -7.36
C GLN A 268 -5.64 -10.67 -6.43
N CYS A 269 -4.67 -11.03 -5.59
CA CYS A 269 -4.88 -12.06 -4.56
C CYS A 269 -5.97 -11.65 -3.56
N TRP A 270 -5.94 -10.41 -3.08
CA TRP A 270 -6.99 -9.87 -2.20
C TRP A 270 -8.37 -9.86 -2.86
N ARG A 271 -8.44 -9.42 -4.12
CA ARG A 271 -9.67 -9.47 -4.92
C ARG A 271 -10.27 -10.87 -4.95
N GLY A 272 -9.45 -11.91 -5.18
CA GLY A 272 -9.89 -13.30 -5.20
C GLY A 272 -10.44 -13.77 -3.85
N VAL A 273 -9.79 -13.41 -2.74
CA VAL A 273 -10.26 -13.73 -1.38
C VAL A 273 -11.61 -13.06 -1.09
N VAL A 274 -11.73 -11.77 -1.40
CA VAL A 274 -12.98 -11.01 -1.25
C VAL A 274 -14.09 -11.65 -2.07
N GLN A 275 -13.81 -11.96 -3.34
CA GLN A 275 -14.78 -12.60 -4.23
C GLN A 275 -15.27 -13.94 -3.67
N GLN A 276 -14.35 -14.80 -3.21
CA GLN A 276 -14.71 -16.09 -2.63
C GLN A 276 -15.57 -15.94 -1.37
N GLN A 277 -15.24 -14.99 -0.49
CA GLN A 277 -16.01 -14.75 0.73
C GLN A 277 -17.43 -14.26 0.43
N VAL A 278 -17.57 -13.35 -0.53
CA VAL A 278 -18.88 -12.82 -0.95
C VAL A 278 -19.68 -13.89 -1.68
N GLN A 279 -19.05 -14.71 -2.53
CA GLN A 279 -19.71 -15.81 -3.21
C GLN A 279 -20.27 -16.84 -2.22
N ARG A 280 -19.49 -17.29 -1.23
CA ARG A 280 -19.95 -18.18 -0.16
C ARG A 280 -21.13 -17.59 0.61
N PHE A 281 -21.09 -16.28 0.87
CA PHE A 281 -22.20 -15.57 1.51
C PHE A 281 -23.47 -15.56 0.64
N LEU A 282 -23.34 -15.24 -0.65
CA LEU A 282 -24.47 -15.20 -1.59
C LEU A 282 -25.08 -16.58 -1.80
N GLU A 283 -24.27 -17.64 -1.85
CA GLU A 283 -24.76 -19.03 -1.92
C GLU A 283 -25.53 -19.43 -0.65
N ALA A 284 -25.07 -19.00 0.54
CA ALA A 284 -25.70 -19.35 1.81
C ALA A 284 -26.93 -18.49 2.16
N ALA A 285 -26.93 -17.21 1.81
CA ALA A 285 -27.93 -16.22 2.25
C ALA A 285 -28.74 -15.59 1.11
N GLY A 286 -28.51 -15.97 -0.15
CA GLY A 286 -29.07 -15.31 -1.34
C GLY A 286 -30.60 -15.26 -1.42
N GLN A 287 -31.32 -16.10 -0.66
CA GLN A 287 -32.78 -16.16 -0.62
C GLN A 287 -33.37 -15.58 0.68
N ALA A 288 -32.52 -15.07 1.59
CA ALA A 288 -32.99 -14.54 2.87
C ALA A 288 -33.60 -13.14 2.70
N PRO A 289 -34.70 -12.80 3.42
CA PRO A 289 -35.32 -11.49 3.33
C PRO A 289 -34.45 -10.35 3.90
N ASP A 290 -33.46 -10.69 4.74
CA ASP A 290 -32.47 -9.78 5.33
C ASP A 290 -31.11 -9.81 4.60
N LEU A 291 -31.10 -10.26 3.33
CA LEU A 291 -29.91 -10.37 2.50
C LEU A 291 -29.09 -9.07 2.47
N VAL A 292 -29.73 -7.94 2.21
CA VAL A 292 -29.05 -6.65 2.00
C VAL A 292 -28.40 -6.15 3.29
N GLU A 293 -29.07 -6.29 4.43
CA GLU A 293 -28.50 -5.95 5.74
C GLU A 293 -27.25 -6.78 6.04
N ARG A 294 -27.31 -8.09 5.78
CA ARG A 294 -26.16 -8.98 5.94
C ARG A 294 -25.05 -8.65 4.95
N TYR A 295 -25.39 -8.31 3.70
CA TYR A 295 -24.44 -7.86 2.69
C TYR A 295 -23.69 -6.60 3.13
N CYS A 296 -24.41 -5.58 3.62
CA CYS A 296 -23.80 -4.35 4.17
C CYS A 296 -22.86 -4.66 5.34
N ARG A 297 -23.22 -5.59 6.24
CA ARG A 297 -22.33 -6.03 7.33
C ARG A 297 -21.07 -6.73 6.83
N VAL A 298 -21.18 -7.57 5.79
CA VAL A 298 -20.04 -8.22 5.15
C VAL A 298 -19.15 -7.17 4.46
N TYR A 299 -19.74 -6.21 3.75
CA TYR A 299 -19.02 -5.09 3.14
C TYR A 299 -18.23 -4.28 4.15
N GLN A 300 -18.86 -3.84 5.25
CA GLN A 300 -18.19 -3.08 6.31
C GLN A 300 -17.06 -3.89 6.98
N ARG A 301 -17.24 -5.20 7.16
CA ARG A 301 -16.20 -6.10 7.69
C ARG A 301 -15.02 -6.21 6.74
N LEU A 302 -15.25 -6.44 5.45
CA LEU A 302 -14.17 -6.57 4.47
C LEU A 302 -13.49 -5.23 4.19
N ARG A 303 -14.22 -4.12 4.24
CA ARG A 303 -13.66 -2.76 4.20
C ARG A 303 -12.72 -2.52 5.37
N SER A 304 -13.18 -2.73 6.60
CA SER A 304 -12.33 -2.57 7.79
C SER A 304 -11.11 -3.50 7.78
N ALA A 305 -11.27 -4.75 7.35
CA ALA A 305 -10.14 -5.66 7.17
C ALA A 305 -9.15 -5.17 6.11
N THR A 306 -9.64 -4.62 4.99
CA THR A 306 -8.78 -4.03 3.94
C THR A 306 -7.94 -2.88 4.49
N GLU A 307 -8.57 -1.96 5.24
CA GLU A 307 -7.91 -0.83 5.87
C GLU A 307 -6.89 -1.28 6.94
N GLU A 308 -7.21 -2.28 7.76
CA GLU A 308 -6.32 -2.84 8.77
C GLU A 308 -5.08 -3.56 8.20
N LEU A 309 -5.26 -4.29 7.09
CA LEU A 309 -4.22 -5.12 6.49
C LEU A 309 -3.30 -4.33 5.56
N PHE A 310 -3.86 -3.45 4.73
CA PHE A 310 -3.15 -2.80 3.63
C PHE A 310 -3.08 -1.27 3.76
N GLY A 311 -3.79 -0.67 4.72
CA GLY A 311 -3.87 0.78 4.89
C GLY A 311 -4.80 1.46 3.88
N GLN A 312 -4.70 2.78 3.74
CA GLN A 312 -5.53 3.59 2.83
C GLN A 312 -5.00 3.60 1.39
N GLN A 313 -4.74 2.42 0.82
CA GLN A 313 -4.23 2.30 -0.54
C GLN A 313 -5.35 2.08 -1.55
N ALA A 314 -5.38 2.93 -2.59
CA ALA A 314 -6.36 2.90 -3.66
C ALA A 314 -6.48 1.53 -4.37
N ALA A 315 -5.35 0.86 -4.62
CA ALA A 315 -5.32 -0.44 -5.29
C ALA A 315 -6.11 -1.52 -4.53
N PHE A 316 -6.09 -1.48 -3.19
CA PHE A 316 -6.78 -2.45 -2.35
C PHE A 316 -8.26 -2.10 -2.14
N ALA A 317 -8.61 -0.81 -2.10
CA ALA A 317 -10.00 -0.36 -2.17
C ALA A 317 -10.65 -0.77 -3.49
N LEU A 318 -9.91 -0.69 -4.60
CA LEU A 318 -10.36 -1.23 -5.88
C LEU A 318 -10.53 -2.74 -5.88
N ALA A 319 -9.54 -3.48 -5.38
CA ALA A 319 -9.60 -4.94 -5.30
C ALA A 319 -10.80 -5.41 -4.46
N LEU A 320 -11.16 -4.68 -3.40
CA LEU A 320 -12.38 -4.89 -2.63
C LEU A 320 -13.62 -4.75 -3.53
N GLY A 321 -13.79 -3.61 -4.21
CA GLY A 321 -14.93 -3.37 -5.11
C GLY A 321 -15.01 -4.40 -6.24
N GLN A 322 -13.89 -4.71 -6.88
CA GLN A 322 -13.81 -5.73 -7.94
C GLN A 322 -14.10 -7.15 -7.44
N GLY A 323 -13.79 -7.46 -6.18
CA GLY A 323 -14.11 -8.75 -5.56
C GLY A 323 -15.62 -8.91 -5.36
N PHE A 324 -16.29 -7.87 -4.84
CA PHE A 324 -17.75 -7.85 -4.73
C PHE A 324 -18.43 -7.93 -6.10
N ALA A 325 -17.98 -7.11 -7.05
CA ALA A 325 -18.47 -7.12 -8.43
C ALA A 325 -18.31 -8.50 -9.09
N GLY A 326 -17.15 -9.13 -8.93
CA GLY A 326 -16.87 -10.48 -9.44
C GLY A 326 -17.82 -11.54 -8.88
N ALA A 327 -18.21 -11.45 -7.61
CA ALA A 327 -19.16 -12.38 -7.01
C ALA A 327 -20.60 -12.15 -7.52
N LEU A 328 -20.99 -10.88 -7.70
CA LEU A 328 -22.32 -10.54 -8.24
C LEU A 328 -22.48 -10.95 -9.72
N LEU A 329 -21.41 -10.88 -10.51
CA LEU A 329 -21.40 -11.33 -11.91
C LEU A 329 -21.61 -12.84 -12.07
N GLN A 330 -21.29 -13.63 -11.04
CA GLN A 330 -21.46 -15.09 -11.08
C GLN A 330 -22.88 -15.55 -10.74
N LEU A 331 -23.78 -14.63 -10.37
CA LEU A 331 -25.16 -14.95 -10.08
C LEU A 331 -25.91 -15.38 -11.34
N SER A 332 -26.81 -16.35 -11.20
CA SER A 332 -27.75 -16.66 -12.28
C SER A 332 -28.71 -15.48 -12.51
N PHE A 333 -29.24 -15.38 -13.72
CA PHE A 333 -30.15 -14.29 -14.10
C PHE A 333 -31.32 -14.09 -13.12
N LEU A 334 -31.99 -15.17 -12.70
CA LEU A 334 -33.11 -15.10 -11.76
C LEU A 334 -32.67 -14.62 -10.36
N THR A 335 -31.52 -15.08 -9.88
CA THR A 335 -30.99 -14.64 -8.59
C THR A 335 -30.56 -13.17 -8.66
N ALA A 336 -29.91 -12.76 -9.76
CA ALA A 336 -29.53 -11.37 -9.99
C ALA A 336 -30.74 -10.43 -9.96
N LEU A 337 -31.85 -10.82 -10.61
CA LEU A 337 -33.12 -10.08 -10.55
C LEU A 337 -33.64 -9.95 -9.11
N HIS A 338 -33.78 -11.08 -8.40
CA HIS A 338 -34.28 -11.06 -7.02
C HIS A 338 -33.40 -10.21 -6.09
N VAL A 339 -32.09 -10.38 -6.18
CA VAL A 339 -31.10 -9.62 -5.41
C VAL A 339 -31.23 -8.12 -5.71
N SER A 340 -31.35 -7.74 -6.99
CA SER A 340 -31.52 -6.33 -7.38
C SER A 340 -32.81 -5.69 -6.85
N GLU A 341 -33.92 -6.43 -6.81
CA GLU A 341 -35.18 -5.98 -6.21
C GLU A 341 -35.04 -5.76 -4.71
N GLN A 342 -34.38 -6.69 -3.99
CA GLN A 342 -34.15 -6.57 -2.56
C GLN A 342 -33.27 -5.36 -2.24
N PHE A 343 -32.23 -5.11 -3.03
CA PHE A 343 -31.38 -3.91 -2.89
C PHE A 343 -32.18 -2.62 -3.09
N ALA A 344 -33.01 -2.54 -4.14
CA ALA A 344 -33.85 -1.37 -4.40
C ALA A 344 -34.88 -1.14 -3.27
N ARG A 345 -35.53 -2.19 -2.79
CA ARG A 345 -36.48 -2.14 -1.67
C ARG A 345 -35.82 -1.73 -0.36
N TYR A 346 -34.62 -2.23 -0.08
CA TYR A 346 -33.86 -1.87 1.11
C TYR A 346 -33.49 -0.39 1.09
N LEU A 347 -32.99 0.12 -0.04
CA LEU A 347 -32.70 1.55 -0.19
C LEU A 347 -33.95 2.40 0.01
N ASP A 348 -35.06 2.02 -0.60
CA ASP A 348 -36.33 2.75 -0.42
C ASP A 348 -36.73 2.85 1.06
N ARG A 349 -36.62 1.75 1.82
CA ARG A 349 -36.88 1.77 3.28
C ARG A 349 -35.93 2.69 4.03
N GLN A 350 -34.63 2.60 3.77
CA GLN A 350 -33.61 3.44 4.41
C GLN A 350 -33.83 4.93 4.09
N ILE A 351 -34.19 5.24 2.83
CA ILE A 351 -34.54 6.59 2.39
C ILE A 351 -35.72 7.12 3.18
N GLN A 352 -36.80 6.34 3.33
CA GLN A 352 -37.97 6.75 4.09
C GLN A 352 -37.68 6.92 5.59
N GLU A 353 -36.76 6.14 6.16
CA GLU A 353 -36.29 6.32 7.55
C GLU A 353 -35.50 7.63 7.71
N LEU A 354 -34.59 7.93 6.77
CA LEU A 354 -33.82 9.18 6.74
C LEU A 354 -34.67 10.43 6.46
N HIS A 355 -35.83 10.29 5.82
CA HIS A 355 -36.79 11.38 5.72
C HIS A 355 -37.46 11.68 7.08
N ARG A 356 -37.62 10.69 7.95
CA ARG A 356 -38.27 10.84 9.27
C ARG A 356 -37.30 11.30 10.35
N ALA A 357 -36.07 10.82 10.32
CA ALA A 357 -35.00 11.27 11.22
C ALA A 357 -34.16 12.29 10.46
N ALA A 358 -34.08 13.54 10.90
CA ALA A 358 -33.28 14.60 10.24
C ALA A 358 -31.83 14.14 9.96
N GLY A 359 -31.63 13.53 8.80
CA GLY A 359 -30.45 12.74 8.48
C GLY A 359 -29.26 13.62 8.17
N SER A 360 -28.08 13.15 8.56
CA SER A 360 -26.81 13.79 8.19
C SER A 360 -26.30 13.23 6.85
N THR A 361 -25.66 14.07 6.05
CA THR A 361 -25.03 13.67 4.77
C THR A 361 -23.99 12.56 4.93
N GLY A 362 -23.34 12.46 6.10
CA GLY A 362 -22.38 11.39 6.41
C GLY A 362 -23.01 10.00 6.59
N GLN A 363 -24.22 9.92 7.16
CA GLN A 363 -24.96 8.65 7.26
C GLN A 363 -25.40 8.16 5.89
N LEU A 364 -25.78 9.08 5.00
CA LEU A 364 -26.14 8.77 3.62
C LEU A 364 -24.98 8.12 2.86
N GLN A 365 -23.78 8.69 2.95
CA GLN A 365 -22.59 8.13 2.29
C GLN A 365 -22.28 6.71 2.74
N GLN A 366 -22.40 6.42 4.05
CA GLN A 366 -22.16 5.07 4.58
C GLN A 366 -23.18 4.04 4.12
N ILE A 367 -24.44 4.45 3.92
CA ILE A 367 -25.50 3.58 3.43
C ILE A 367 -25.33 3.31 1.93
N LEU A 368 -24.94 4.31 1.15
CA LEU A 368 -24.83 4.19 -0.31
C LEU A 368 -23.53 3.55 -0.79
N GLU A 369 -22.46 3.61 0.00
CA GLU A 369 -21.15 3.09 -0.40
C GLU A 369 -21.16 1.64 -0.93
N PRO A 370 -21.86 0.66 -0.32
CA PRO A 370 -21.90 -0.72 -0.82
C PRO A 370 -22.56 -0.85 -2.21
N PHE A 371 -23.36 0.14 -2.63
CA PHE A 371 -24.11 0.14 -3.89
C PHE A 371 -23.27 0.60 -5.07
N VAL A 372 -22.21 1.38 -4.83
CA VAL A 372 -21.30 1.88 -5.88
C VAL A 372 -20.69 0.73 -6.68
N VAL A 373 -20.58 -0.46 -6.08
CA VAL A 373 -20.09 -1.68 -6.74
C VAL A 373 -20.93 -2.08 -7.96
N PHE A 374 -22.20 -1.68 -8.04
CA PHE A 374 -23.07 -2.03 -9.16
C PHE A 374 -22.70 -1.31 -10.45
N SER A 375 -21.97 -0.19 -10.38
CA SER A 375 -21.62 0.58 -11.57
C SER A 375 -20.85 -0.29 -12.57
N GLY A 376 -21.36 -0.35 -13.80
CA GLY A 376 -20.75 -1.15 -14.88
C GLY A 376 -21.11 -2.65 -14.87
N LEU A 377 -21.97 -3.11 -13.96
CA LEU A 377 -22.50 -4.49 -13.98
C LEU A 377 -23.83 -4.58 -14.72
N GLU A 378 -24.12 -5.73 -15.32
CA GLU A 378 -25.45 -5.98 -15.92
C GLU A 378 -26.59 -5.88 -14.90
N LEU A 379 -26.32 -6.27 -13.65
CA LEU A 379 -27.24 -6.14 -12.52
C LEU A 379 -27.71 -4.69 -12.29
N ALA A 380 -26.93 -3.69 -12.72
CA ALA A 380 -27.31 -2.29 -12.64
C ALA A 380 -28.61 -1.97 -13.41
N HIS A 381 -28.85 -2.63 -14.55
CA HIS A 381 -30.09 -2.44 -15.32
C HIS A 381 -31.32 -2.94 -14.55
N SER A 382 -31.21 -4.11 -13.92
CA SER A 382 -32.28 -4.67 -13.09
C SER A 382 -32.52 -3.82 -11.85
N PHE A 383 -31.44 -3.37 -11.20
CA PHE A 383 -31.51 -2.47 -10.06
C PHE A 383 -32.17 -1.13 -10.43
N GLU A 384 -31.79 -0.50 -11.55
CA GLU A 384 -32.40 0.72 -12.06
C GLU A 384 -33.91 0.54 -12.31
N HIS A 385 -34.30 -0.60 -12.89
CA HIS A 385 -35.71 -0.92 -13.17
C HIS A 385 -36.58 -0.98 -11.91
N PHE A 386 -36.08 -1.52 -10.81
CA PHE A 386 -36.81 -1.54 -9.55
C PHE A 386 -36.71 -0.20 -8.82
N TYR A 387 -35.54 0.43 -8.83
CA TYR A 387 -35.32 1.72 -8.17
C TYR A 387 -36.27 2.81 -8.71
N ARG A 388 -36.45 2.89 -10.04
CA ARG A 388 -37.37 3.86 -10.66
C ARG A 388 -38.82 3.68 -10.19
N HIS A 389 -39.26 2.47 -9.88
CA HIS A 389 -40.61 2.23 -9.39
C HIS A 389 -40.79 2.83 -8.00
N TYR A 390 -39.86 2.54 -7.09
CA TYR A 390 -39.89 3.11 -5.74
C TYR A 390 -39.71 4.63 -5.76
N LEU A 391 -38.84 5.16 -6.62
CA LEU A 391 -38.66 6.59 -6.81
C LEU A 391 -39.96 7.26 -7.29
N ALA A 392 -40.65 6.67 -8.27
CA ALA A 392 -41.91 7.21 -8.78
C ALA A 392 -42.95 7.34 -7.66
N ASP A 393 -43.11 6.29 -6.85
CA ASP A 393 -44.04 6.30 -5.71
C ASP A 393 -43.67 7.39 -4.69
N ARG A 394 -42.38 7.57 -4.38
CA ARG A 394 -41.93 8.62 -3.46
C ARG A 394 -42.17 10.02 -4.01
N LEU A 395 -41.80 10.28 -5.26
CA LEU A 395 -41.96 11.60 -5.88
C LEU A 395 -43.43 12.00 -6.03
N LEU A 396 -44.30 11.05 -6.39
CA LEU A 396 -45.72 11.33 -6.59
C LEU A 396 -46.50 11.47 -5.27
N VAL A 397 -46.12 10.74 -4.22
CA VAL A 397 -46.84 10.76 -2.94
C VAL A 397 -46.29 11.82 -1.98
N GLN A 398 -44.97 11.98 -1.88
CA GLN A 398 -44.31 12.83 -0.88
C GLN A 398 -43.87 14.18 -1.45
N GLY A 399 -43.76 14.30 -2.78
CA GLY A 399 -43.23 15.50 -3.44
C GLY A 399 -41.70 15.53 -3.52
N PRO A 400 -41.11 16.58 -4.12
CA PRO A 400 -39.67 16.67 -4.31
C PRO A 400 -38.94 16.85 -2.98
N SER A 401 -37.86 16.09 -2.79
CA SER A 401 -36.96 16.25 -1.64
C SER A 401 -35.52 16.43 -2.11
N TRP A 402 -34.75 17.24 -1.37
CA TRP A 402 -33.32 17.43 -1.61
C TRP A 402 -32.53 16.10 -1.56
N LEU A 403 -33.06 15.13 -0.81
CA LEU A 403 -32.43 13.84 -0.55
C LEU A 403 -32.46 12.93 -1.79
N GLU A 404 -33.53 12.98 -2.60
CA GLU A 404 -33.56 12.23 -3.87
C GLU A 404 -32.47 12.72 -4.84
N GLY A 405 -32.27 14.03 -4.94
CA GLY A 405 -31.19 14.62 -5.74
C GLY A 405 -29.81 14.17 -5.27
N ALA A 406 -29.55 14.28 -3.95
CA ALA A 406 -28.27 13.89 -3.36
C ALA A 406 -27.94 12.40 -3.52
N ILE A 407 -28.95 11.52 -3.51
CA ILE A 407 -28.78 10.08 -3.75
C ILE A 407 -28.47 9.82 -5.20
N VAL A 408 -29.28 10.35 -6.11
CA VAL A 408 -29.12 10.14 -7.54
C VAL A 408 -27.78 10.69 -8.04
N GLU A 409 -27.24 11.74 -7.42
CA GLU A 409 -25.86 12.20 -7.67
C GLU A 409 -24.81 11.17 -7.22
N GLN A 410 -24.95 10.59 -6.03
CA GLN A 410 -23.95 9.66 -5.47
C GLN A 410 -23.94 8.27 -6.11
N ILE A 411 -25.12 7.71 -6.40
CA ILE A 411 -25.26 6.40 -7.06
C ILE A 411 -25.60 6.51 -8.54
N GLY A 412 -25.45 7.70 -9.14
CA GLY A 412 -25.86 7.97 -10.51
C GLY A 412 -25.23 7.05 -11.56
N LEU A 413 -24.01 6.58 -11.32
CA LEU A 413 -23.30 5.62 -12.19
C LEU A 413 -23.89 4.21 -12.13
N CYS A 414 -24.74 3.92 -11.15
CA CYS A 414 -25.48 2.66 -11.06
C CYS A 414 -26.77 2.67 -11.90
N PHE A 415 -27.04 3.75 -12.63
CA PHE A 415 -28.21 3.92 -13.50
C PHE A 415 -27.77 4.07 -14.96
N PRO A 416 -27.52 2.96 -15.69
CA PRO A 416 -27.05 3.00 -17.07
C PRO A 416 -27.94 3.83 -18.02
N SER A 417 -29.26 3.74 -17.87
CA SER A 417 -30.23 4.46 -18.71
C SER A 417 -30.56 5.86 -18.19
N ARG A 418 -30.04 6.22 -17.01
CA ARG A 418 -30.26 7.50 -16.33
C ARG A 418 -31.74 7.86 -16.09
N PHE A 419 -32.61 6.86 -15.93
CA PHE A 419 -34.04 7.10 -15.69
C PHE A 419 -34.30 7.90 -14.40
N PRO A 420 -33.66 7.61 -13.25
CA PRO A 420 -33.85 8.40 -12.04
C PRO A 420 -33.48 9.88 -12.21
N GLN A 421 -32.40 10.17 -12.94
CA GLN A 421 -31.98 11.53 -13.29
C GLN A 421 -33.04 12.24 -14.14
N ALA A 422 -33.55 11.55 -15.17
CA ALA A 422 -34.58 12.09 -16.05
C ALA A 422 -35.89 12.35 -15.30
N MET A 423 -36.29 11.48 -14.38
CA MET A 423 -37.49 11.66 -13.56
C MET A 423 -37.41 12.93 -12.68
N LEU A 424 -36.25 13.18 -12.07
CA LEU A 424 -36.04 14.41 -11.28
C LEU A 424 -36.01 15.67 -12.16
N SER A 425 -35.39 15.60 -13.34
CA SER A 425 -35.42 16.71 -14.32
C SER A 425 -36.84 17.04 -14.76
N ASN A 426 -37.62 16.02 -15.12
CA ASN A 426 -39.02 16.20 -15.54
C ASN A 426 -39.89 16.79 -14.42
N LEU A 427 -39.64 16.41 -13.16
CA LEU A 427 -40.35 16.98 -12.03
C LEU A 427 -40.02 18.47 -11.86
N ALA A 428 -38.73 18.84 -11.94
CA ALA A 428 -38.30 20.23 -11.86
C ALA A 428 -38.90 21.09 -12.99
N GLU A 429 -38.90 20.58 -14.22
CA GLU A 429 -39.56 21.24 -15.37
C GLU A 429 -41.07 21.40 -15.15
N SER A 430 -41.73 20.38 -14.59
CA SER A 430 -43.15 20.45 -14.26
C SER A 430 -43.45 21.49 -13.18
N GLU A 431 -42.59 21.63 -12.17
CA GLU A 431 -42.74 22.65 -11.12
C GLU A 431 -42.57 24.06 -11.69
N GLU A 432 -41.60 24.25 -12.59
CA GLU A 432 -41.41 25.53 -13.27
C GLU A 432 -42.63 25.90 -14.13
N LEU A 433 -43.15 24.96 -14.92
CA LEU A 433 -44.35 25.17 -15.72
C LEU A 433 -45.58 25.45 -14.84
N GLN A 434 -45.70 24.79 -13.70
CA GLN A 434 -46.79 25.05 -12.75
C GLN A 434 -46.69 26.46 -12.13
N GLN A 435 -45.48 26.94 -11.85
CA GLN A 435 -45.23 28.31 -11.39
C GLN A 435 -45.59 29.32 -12.48
N GLN A 436 -45.15 29.11 -13.72
CA GLN A 436 -45.48 29.97 -14.86
C GLN A 436 -46.99 30.03 -15.10
N PHE A 437 -47.68 28.89 -15.05
CA PHE A 437 -49.13 28.83 -15.19
C PHE A 437 -49.84 29.57 -14.04
N ARG A 438 -49.38 29.42 -12.80
CA ARG A 438 -49.94 30.13 -11.65
C ARG A 438 -49.75 31.65 -11.76
N LEU A 439 -48.58 32.10 -12.23
CA LEU A 439 -48.32 33.52 -12.50
C LEU A 439 -49.22 34.05 -13.63
N TYR A 440 -49.39 33.28 -14.70
CA TYR A 440 -50.30 33.63 -15.79
C TYR A 440 -51.75 33.77 -15.32
N GLN A 441 -52.23 32.84 -14.48
CA GLN A 441 -53.57 32.94 -13.89
C GLN A 441 -53.75 34.20 -13.03
N LEU A 442 -52.74 34.56 -12.22
CA LEU A 442 -52.77 35.78 -11.42
C LEU A 442 -52.79 37.03 -12.33
N GLN A 443 -52.01 37.06 -13.40
CA GLN A 443 -52.00 38.16 -14.37
C GLN A 443 -53.35 38.34 -15.07
N GLU A 444 -54.03 37.25 -15.46
CA GLU A 444 -55.37 37.34 -16.04
C GLU A 444 -56.41 37.81 -15.01
N GLN A 445 -56.30 37.40 -13.74
CA GLN A 445 -57.16 37.90 -12.67
C GLN A 445 -56.95 39.39 -12.44
N ASP A 446 -55.71 39.85 -12.37
CA ASP A 446 -55.37 41.27 -12.23
C ASP A 446 -55.90 42.08 -13.42
N ARG A 447 -55.80 41.55 -14.65
CA ARG A 447 -56.36 42.19 -15.86
C ARG A 447 -57.88 42.32 -15.80
N GLN A 448 -58.58 41.28 -15.37
CA GLN A 448 -60.05 41.31 -15.23
C GLN A 448 -60.52 42.29 -14.15
N LEU A 449 -59.77 42.43 -13.06
CA LEU A 449 -60.08 43.41 -12.02
C LEU A 449 -59.88 44.84 -12.52
N LEU A 450 -58.83 45.09 -13.30
CA LEU A 450 -58.56 46.40 -13.92
C LEU A 450 -59.59 46.81 -14.99
N GLU A 451 -60.32 45.87 -15.58
CA GLU A 451 -61.41 46.15 -16.53
C GLU A 451 -62.74 46.50 -15.84
N LEU A 452 -62.84 46.30 -14.51
CA LEU A 452 -64.03 46.60 -13.70
C LEU A 452 -63.94 47.94 -12.94
N ASP A 453 -62.74 48.53 -12.87
CA ASP A 453 -62.46 49.90 -12.41
C ASP A 453 -62.47 50.88 -13.59
#